data_AF-A0A2U3TMP8-F1
#
_entry.id   AF-A0A2U3TMP8-F1
#
_cell.length_a   1.000
_cell.length_b   1.000
_cell.length_c   1.000
_cell.angle_alpha   90.00
_cell.angle_beta   90.00
_cell.angle_gamma   90.00
#
_symmetry.space_group_name_H-M   'P 1'
#
loop_
_entity.id
_entity.type
_entity.pdbx_description
1 polymer ?
#
loop_
_entity_poly.entity_id
_entity_poly.type
_entity_poly.pdbx_seq_one_letter_code
_entity_poly.pdbx_strand_id
1 'polypeptide(L)'
;MRSTEVTVNENDGSYNQHMHVLLCVENAYFRKKENYITQTEWVDLWQKALQVNYRPVANIKAIKPNKKGDKDIQAAIKETSKYSVKSSDFLTDDDEKNQEIVNDLEKGLYRKRMLSYGGLLKQKHKLLNLDDAEEGNLIQTSDEEKTTEEEQKAHSITAIWNFEKQNYFLKNL
;
A
#
# COMPACT_ATOMS: atom_id res chain seq x y z
N MET A 1 11.42 -6.98 -2.99
CA MET A 1 9.97 -6.71 -2.85
C MET A 1 9.65 -5.59 -3.82
N ARG A 2 8.48 -5.64 -4.45
CA ARG A 2 8.02 -4.60 -5.36
C ARG A 2 6.57 -4.28 -5.01
N SER A 3 6.27 -3.01 -4.81
CA SER A 3 4.91 -2.48 -4.81
C SER A 3 4.70 -1.59 -6.04
N THR A 4 3.46 -1.52 -6.49
CA THR A 4 3.04 -0.65 -7.59
C THR A 4 2.05 0.35 -7.03
N GLU A 5 2.24 1.61 -7.38
CA GLU A 5 1.38 2.74 -7.02
C GLU A 5 0.95 3.42 -8.33
N VAL A 6 -0.30 3.84 -8.43
CA VAL A 6 -0.80 4.65 -9.54
C VAL A 6 -1.29 5.98 -8.99
N THR A 7 -0.73 7.06 -9.50
CA THR A 7 -1.12 8.44 -9.15
C THR A 7 -1.84 9.07 -10.34
N VAL A 8 -2.68 10.06 -10.04
CA VAL A 8 -3.40 10.82 -11.07
C VAL A 8 -2.74 12.18 -11.20
N ASN A 9 -2.44 12.60 -12.42
CA ASN A 9 -1.89 13.91 -12.71
C ASN A 9 -3.01 14.95 -12.66
N GLU A 10 -2.89 15.92 -11.76
CA GLU A 10 -3.88 16.98 -11.60
C GLU A 10 -4.02 17.88 -12.84
N ASN A 11 -2.97 17.99 -13.67
CA ASN A 11 -2.94 18.92 -14.80
C ASN A 11 -3.69 18.40 -16.03
N ASP A 12 -3.57 17.12 -16.33
CA ASP A 12 -4.11 16.51 -17.57
C ASP A 12 -4.94 15.25 -17.32
N GLY A 13 -5.11 14.82 -16.07
CA GLY A 13 -5.87 13.62 -15.71
C GLY A 13 -5.17 12.30 -16.05
N SER A 14 -3.92 12.33 -16.54
CA SER A 14 -3.18 11.12 -16.87
C SER A 14 -2.84 10.28 -15.64
N TYR A 15 -2.73 8.97 -15.84
CA TYR A 15 -2.35 8.02 -14.80
C TYR A 15 -0.85 7.73 -14.87
N ASN A 16 -0.15 7.92 -13.76
CA ASN A 16 1.28 7.67 -13.65
C ASN A 16 1.56 6.45 -12.78
N GLN A 17 2.21 5.45 -13.37
CA GLN A 17 2.66 4.28 -12.63
C GLN A 17 3.99 4.55 -11.93
N HIS A 18 4.01 4.32 -10.62
CA HIS A 18 5.18 4.33 -9.77
C HIS A 18 5.46 2.93 -9.23
N MET A 19 6.74 2.58 -9.15
CA MET A 19 7.16 1.28 -8.62
C MET A 19 8.20 1.47 -7.53
N HIS A 20 7.87 1.04 -6.31
CA HIS A 20 8.83 1.03 -5.21
C HIS A 20 9.42 -0.37 -5.11
N VAL A 21 10.75 -0.45 -5.23
CA VAL A 21 11.45 -1.75 -5.27
C VAL A 21 12.52 -1.80 -4.19
N LEU A 22 12.36 -2.76 -3.29
CA LEU A 22 13.35 -3.11 -2.27
C LEU A 22 14.22 -4.25 -2.77
N LEU A 23 15.52 -3.98 -2.93
CA LEU A 23 16.53 -4.93 -3.38
C LEU A 23 17.48 -5.29 -2.24
N CYS A 24 17.67 -6.59 -1.99
CA CYS A 24 18.72 -7.09 -1.12
C CYS A 24 20.00 -7.23 -1.95
N VAL A 25 20.99 -6.41 -1.67
CA VAL A 25 22.28 -6.38 -2.38
C VAL A 25 23.42 -6.59 -1.39
N GLU A 26 24.60 -6.93 -1.91
CA GLU A 26 25.80 -7.02 -1.07
C GLU A 26 26.12 -5.66 -0.43
N ASN A 27 26.71 -5.68 0.77
CA ASN A 27 27.14 -4.46 1.46
C ASN A 27 28.14 -3.62 0.63
N ALA A 28 28.86 -4.25 -0.30
CA ALA A 28 29.80 -3.56 -1.19
C ALA A 28 29.12 -2.93 -2.43
N TYR A 29 27.81 -3.12 -2.64
CA TYR A 29 27.10 -2.73 -3.86
C TYR A 29 27.34 -1.27 -4.26
N PHE A 30 27.08 -0.32 -3.37
CA PHE A 30 27.29 1.11 -3.66
C PHE A 30 28.77 1.55 -3.63
N ARG A 31 29.70 0.67 -3.23
CA ARG A 31 31.12 1.00 -3.03
C ARG A 31 32.00 0.49 -4.17
N LYS A 32 31.65 -0.64 -4.79
CA LYS A 32 32.42 -1.25 -5.88
C LYS A 32 31.71 -1.03 -7.21
N LYS A 33 32.40 -0.35 -8.14
CA LYS A 33 31.87 -0.05 -9.48
C LYS A 33 31.49 -1.32 -10.26
N GLU A 34 32.20 -2.43 -10.02
CA GLU A 34 31.95 -3.73 -10.66
C GLU A 34 30.57 -4.32 -10.34
N ASN A 35 30.03 -4.02 -9.16
CA ASN A 35 28.75 -4.57 -8.70
C ASN A 35 27.59 -3.57 -8.82
N TYR A 36 27.88 -2.27 -8.91
CA TYR A 36 26.88 -1.22 -8.95
C TYR A 36 26.31 -1.03 -10.35
N ILE A 37 24.99 -1.18 -10.51
CA ILE A 37 24.30 -0.75 -11.72
C ILE A 37 23.96 0.73 -11.54
N THR A 38 24.49 1.56 -12.42
CA THR A 38 24.30 3.01 -12.37
C THR A 38 22.83 3.39 -12.64
N GLN A 39 22.44 4.60 -12.23
CA GLN A 39 21.10 5.11 -12.51
C GLN A 39 20.79 5.11 -14.01
N THR A 40 21.75 5.52 -14.84
CA THR A 40 21.60 5.54 -16.30
C THR A 40 21.34 4.15 -16.85
N GLU A 41 22.14 3.16 -16.43
CA GLU A 41 21.95 1.76 -16.86
C GLU A 41 20.59 1.21 -16.40
N TRP A 42 20.17 1.50 -15.16
CA TRP A 42 18.84 1.15 -14.69
C TRP A 42 17.74 1.76 -15.56
N VAL A 43 17.82 3.05 -15.87
CA VAL A 43 16.85 3.74 -16.71
C VAL A 43 16.78 3.10 -18.10
N ASP A 44 17.93 2.76 -18.70
CA ASP A 44 17.99 2.15 -20.02
C ASP A 44 17.40 0.72 -20.01
N LEU A 45 17.69 -0.07 -18.97
CA LEU A 45 17.10 -1.39 -18.75
C LEU A 45 15.58 -1.30 -18.58
N TRP A 46 15.10 -0.35 -17.78
CA TRP A 46 13.68 -0.12 -17.54
C TRP A 46 12.95 0.35 -18.80
N GLN A 47 13.52 1.29 -19.55
CA GLN A 47 12.95 1.77 -20.81
C GLN A 47 12.77 0.61 -21.79
N LYS A 48 13.80 -0.23 -21.92
CA LYS A 48 13.77 -1.42 -22.78
C LYS A 48 12.71 -2.43 -22.32
N ALA A 49 12.60 -2.68 -21.01
CA ALA A 49 11.65 -3.64 -20.45
C ALA A 49 10.20 -3.16 -20.56
N LEU A 50 9.95 -1.86 -20.34
CA LEU A 50 8.63 -1.25 -20.47
C LEU A 50 8.20 -1.01 -21.92
N GLN A 51 9.16 -1.06 -22.87
CA GLN A 51 8.93 -0.80 -24.29
C GLN A 51 8.30 0.58 -24.56
N VAL A 52 8.69 1.59 -23.77
CA VAL A 52 8.19 2.96 -23.89
C VAL A 52 9.09 3.84 -24.74
N ASN A 53 8.50 4.81 -25.42
CA ASN A 53 9.19 5.77 -26.29
C ASN A 53 9.76 6.99 -25.54
N TYR A 54 9.56 7.07 -24.22
CA TYR A 54 10.11 8.12 -23.36
C TYR A 54 11.19 7.55 -22.43
N ARG A 55 12.00 8.43 -21.85
CA ARG A 55 13.02 8.06 -20.86
C ARG A 55 12.40 8.01 -19.46
N PRO A 56 12.30 6.84 -18.81
CA PRO A 56 11.72 6.74 -17.47
C PRO A 56 12.64 7.36 -16.42
N VAL A 57 12.07 7.65 -15.25
CA VAL A 57 12.81 8.18 -14.09
C VAL A 57 13.06 7.05 -13.10
N ALA A 58 14.32 6.82 -12.74
CA ALA A 58 14.71 5.90 -11.69
C ALA A 58 15.45 6.63 -10.58
N ASN A 59 15.08 6.41 -9.32
CA ASN A 59 15.77 6.95 -8.16
C ASN A 59 16.31 5.78 -7.33
N ILE A 60 17.63 5.60 -7.33
CA ILE A 60 18.31 4.50 -6.62
C ILE A 60 19.07 5.08 -5.44
N LYS A 61 18.72 4.63 -4.23
CA LYS A 61 19.33 5.10 -2.99
C LYS A 61 19.56 3.94 -2.04
N ALA A 62 20.67 4.00 -1.31
CA ALA A 62 20.83 3.21 -0.10
C ALA A 62 19.79 3.67 0.92
N ILE A 63 19.18 2.71 1.61
CA ILE A 63 18.25 2.99 2.69
C ILE A 63 19.02 3.64 3.83
N LYS A 64 18.50 4.77 4.33
CA LYS A 64 19.05 5.50 5.46
C LYS A 64 17.91 5.76 6.45
N PRO A 65 18.21 5.87 7.76
CA PRO A 65 17.21 6.25 8.74
C PRO A 65 16.61 7.61 8.37
N ASN A 66 15.31 7.75 8.60
CA ASN A 66 14.60 8.99 8.25
C ASN A 66 14.74 10.04 9.36
N LYS A 67 14.49 11.31 9.02
CA LYS A 67 14.52 12.41 10.00
C LYS A 67 13.41 12.32 11.06
N LYS A 68 12.44 11.41 10.88
CA LYS A 68 11.32 11.18 11.79
C LYS A 68 11.62 10.16 12.88
N GLY A 69 12.85 9.63 12.95
CA GLY A 69 13.31 8.72 14.00
C GLY A 69 13.08 7.24 13.70
N ASP A 70 12.56 6.87 12.53
CA ASP A 70 12.45 5.46 12.14
C ASP A 70 13.83 4.87 11.84
N LYS A 71 14.06 3.65 12.31
CA LYS A 71 15.24 2.86 11.91
C LYS A 71 15.22 2.58 10.41
N ASP A 72 16.40 2.37 9.84
CA ASP A 72 16.67 2.26 8.39
C ASP A 72 15.65 1.35 7.68
N ILE A 73 15.51 0.12 8.18
CA ILE A 73 14.64 -0.91 7.60
C ILE A 73 13.16 -0.54 7.73
N GLN A 74 12.75 0.05 8.86
CA GLN A 74 11.37 0.47 9.08
C GLN A 74 10.97 1.57 8.10
N ALA A 75 11.86 2.54 7.85
CA ALA A 75 11.63 3.58 6.86
C ALA A 75 11.45 2.99 5.45
N ALA A 76 12.28 2.01 5.07
CA ALA A 76 12.18 1.35 3.77
C ALA A 76 10.90 0.51 3.62
N ILE A 77 10.49 -0.19 4.67
CA ILE A 77 9.23 -0.94 4.68
C ILE A 77 8.08 0.04 4.50
N LYS A 78 7.98 1.09 5.31
CA LYS A 78 6.90 2.09 5.21
C LYS A 78 6.81 2.73 3.83
N GLU A 79 7.94 3.04 3.21
CA GLU A 79 7.96 3.61 1.86
C GLU A 79 7.48 2.60 0.80
N THR A 80 7.94 1.36 0.90
CA THR A 80 7.61 0.33 -0.10
C THR A 80 6.23 -0.29 0.15
N SER A 81 5.68 -0.19 1.35
CA SER A 81 4.34 -0.69 1.71
C SER A 81 3.27 0.41 1.68
N LYS A 82 3.53 1.50 0.96
CA LYS A 82 2.54 2.55 0.70
C LYS A 82 1.34 2.01 -0.08
N TYR A 83 0.34 2.87 -0.19
CA TYR A 83 -0.90 2.60 -0.89
C TYR A 83 -0.66 2.34 -2.39
N SER A 84 -1.53 1.51 -2.96
CA SER A 84 -1.63 1.29 -4.41
C SER A 84 -2.18 2.50 -5.14
N VAL A 85 -3.06 3.26 -4.50
CA VAL A 85 -3.67 4.51 -4.97
C VAL A 85 -3.88 5.42 -3.75
N LYS A 86 -3.90 6.73 -3.96
CA LYS A 86 -4.07 7.70 -2.88
C LYS A 86 -5.28 8.58 -3.17
N SER A 87 -6.27 8.52 -2.27
CA SER A 87 -7.56 9.19 -2.47
C SER A 87 -7.44 10.71 -2.65
N SER A 88 -6.50 11.36 -1.97
CA SER A 88 -6.25 12.79 -2.15
C SER A 88 -5.77 13.17 -3.55
N ASP A 89 -5.32 12.21 -4.37
CA ASP A 89 -4.81 12.47 -5.72
C ASP A 89 -5.96 12.55 -6.74
N PHE A 90 -7.16 12.10 -6.39
CA PHE A 90 -8.30 12.08 -7.31
C PHE A 90 -9.64 12.49 -6.71
N LEU A 91 -9.82 12.51 -5.39
CA LEU A 91 -11.04 13.01 -4.77
C LEU A 91 -11.05 14.54 -4.79
N THR A 92 -11.99 15.09 -5.55
CA THR A 92 -12.26 16.52 -5.68
C THR A 92 -13.73 16.81 -5.39
N ASP A 93 -14.18 18.05 -5.54
CA ASP A 93 -15.61 18.42 -5.44
C ASP A 93 -16.42 18.03 -6.70
N ASP A 94 -15.77 17.45 -7.72
CA ASP A 94 -16.41 16.99 -8.96
C ASP A 94 -16.70 15.48 -8.88
N ASP A 95 -17.95 15.15 -8.54
CA ASP A 95 -18.40 13.77 -8.37
C ASP A 95 -18.34 12.95 -9.66
N GLU A 96 -18.61 13.55 -10.83
CA GLU A 96 -18.57 12.81 -12.11
C GLU A 96 -17.13 12.38 -12.43
N LYS A 97 -16.18 13.31 -12.28
CA LYS A 97 -14.75 13.02 -12.46
C LYS A 97 -14.23 12.01 -11.44
N ASN A 98 -14.65 12.13 -10.19
CA ASN A 98 -14.28 11.17 -9.13
C ASN A 98 -14.75 9.74 -9.52
N GLN A 99 -15.98 9.60 -9.99
CA GLN A 99 -16.54 8.31 -10.41
C GLN A 99 -15.81 7.73 -11.63
N GLU A 100 -15.48 8.57 -12.62
CA GLU A 100 -14.69 8.16 -13.78
C GLU A 100 -13.32 7.60 -13.34
N ILE A 101 -12.59 8.34 -12.50
CA ILE A 101 -11.28 7.93 -12.02
C ILE A 101 -11.35 6.63 -11.20
N VAL A 102 -12.33 6.51 -10.31
CA VAL A 102 -12.54 5.29 -9.51
C VAL A 102 -12.79 4.09 -10.42
N ASN A 103 -13.67 4.24 -11.41
CA ASN A 103 -13.97 3.19 -12.39
C ASN A 103 -12.72 2.78 -13.19
N ASP A 104 -11.90 3.74 -13.62
CA ASP A 104 -10.69 3.48 -14.39
C ASP A 104 -9.61 2.79 -13.57
N LEU A 105 -9.43 3.21 -12.31
CA LEU A 105 -8.53 2.56 -11.36
C LEU A 105 -9.02 1.14 -11.04
N GLU A 106 -10.32 0.94 -10.81
CA GLU A 106 -10.89 -0.38 -10.56
C GLU A 106 -10.59 -1.33 -11.73
N LYS A 107 -10.93 -0.92 -12.96
CA LYS A 107 -10.70 -1.73 -14.17
C LYS A 107 -9.21 -1.95 -14.44
N GLY A 108 -8.40 -0.91 -14.33
CA GLY A 108 -6.97 -0.93 -14.64
C GLY A 108 -6.16 -1.79 -13.67
N LEU A 109 -6.56 -1.78 -12.38
CA LEU A 109 -5.90 -2.53 -11.32
C LEU A 109 -6.52 -3.90 -11.06
N TYR A 110 -7.67 -4.21 -11.66
CA TYR A 110 -8.34 -5.50 -11.50
C TYR A 110 -7.39 -6.68 -11.81
N ARG A 111 -7.25 -7.58 -10.83
CA ARG A 111 -6.36 -8.76 -10.87
C ARG A 111 -4.89 -8.43 -11.18
N LYS A 112 -4.46 -7.18 -10.97
CA LYS A 112 -3.05 -6.82 -11.01
C LYS A 112 -2.46 -7.05 -9.62
N ARG A 113 -1.40 -7.84 -9.57
CA ARG A 113 -0.64 -8.04 -8.33
C ARG A 113 0.08 -6.75 -7.97
N MET A 114 -0.38 -6.08 -6.92
CA MET A 114 0.16 -4.78 -6.50
C MET A 114 1.41 -4.96 -5.66
N LEU A 115 1.47 -6.01 -4.83
CA LEU A 115 2.61 -6.33 -3.98
C LEU A 115 3.23 -7.67 -4.38
N SER A 116 4.56 -7.74 -4.39
CA SER A 116 5.25 -8.98 -4.75
C SER A 116 6.60 -9.14 -4.08
N TYR A 117 6.92 -10.39 -3.73
CA TYR A 117 8.16 -10.76 -3.07
C TYR A 117 9.03 -11.61 -4.01
N GLY A 118 10.32 -11.29 -4.06
CA GLY A 118 11.33 -11.98 -4.86
C GLY A 118 12.62 -12.17 -4.07
N GLY A 119 13.49 -13.06 -4.56
CA GLY A 119 14.79 -13.35 -3.94
C GLY A 119 14.69 -13.75 -2.47
N LEU A 120 15.61 -13.24 -1.64
CA LEU A 120 15.66 -13.52 -0.20
C LEU A 120 14.37 -13.13 0.53
N LEU A 121 13.70 -12.06 0.10
CA LEU A 121 12.45 -11.61 0.73
C LEU A 121 11.31 -12.61 0.49
N LYS A 122 11.27 -13.30 -0.66
CA LYS A 122 10.29 -14.37 -0.92
C LYS A 122 10.50 -15.57 0.02
N GLN A 123 11.75 -15.92 0.27
CA GLN A 123 12.09 -17.01 1.20
C GLN A 123 11.66 -16.67 2.63
N LYS A 124 11.94 -15.45 3.08
CA LYS A 124 11.52 -14.98 4.42
C LYS A 124 10.01 -14.86 4.54
N HIS A 125 9.31 -14.35 3.52
CA HIS A 125 7.85 -14.31 3.49
C HIS A 125 7.24 -15.71 3.67
N LYS A 126 7.76 -16.71 2.96
CA LYS A 126 7.29 -18.10 3.08
C LYS A 126 7.56 -18.71 4.47
N LEU A 127 8.68 -18.35 5.10
CA LEU A 127 9.00 -18.82 6.46
C LEU A 127 8.10 -18.20 7.53
N LEU A 128 7.74 -16.93 7.38
CA LEU A 128 6.83 -16.27 8.30
C LEU A 128 5.39 -16.81 8.17
N ASN A 129 5.01 -17.27 6.97
CA ASN A 129 3.72 -17.90 6.68
C ASN A 129 2.52 -17.11 7.23
N LEU A 130 2.60 -15.79 7.08
CA LEU A 130 1.51 -14.87 7.42
C LEU A 130 0.37 -15.02 6.41
N ASP A 131 -0.80 -14.56 6.80
CA ASP A 131 -1.98 -14.58 5.93
C ASP A 131 -1.73 -13.80 4.63
N ASP A 132 -2.46 -14.15 3.56
CA ASP A 132 -2.22 -13.57 2.25
C ASP A 132 -2.53 -12.06 2.24
N ALA A 133 -1.65 -11.25 1.64
CA ALA A 133 -1.83 -9.80 1.66
C ALA A 133 -2.97 -9.29 0.75
N GLU A 134 -3.42 -10.10 -0.22
CA GLU A 134 -4.49 -9.77 -1.16
C GLU A 134 -5.79 -10.53 -0.83
N GLU A 135 -5.69 -11.80 -0.42
CA GLU A 135 -6.82 -12.71 -0.15
C GLU A 135 -6.99 -13.05 1.34
N GLY A 136 -6.24 -12.39 2.23
CA GLY A 136 -6.24 -12.65 3.67
C GLY A 136 -7.59 -12.38 4.32
N ASN A 137 -7.86 -13.09 5.41
CA ASN A 137 -9.08 -12.95 6.18
C ASN A 137 -9.05 -11.63 6.99
N LEU A 138 -9.67 -10.59 6.44
CA LEU A 138 -9.80 -9.28 7.08
C LEU A 138 -10.78 -9.26 8.27
N ILE A 139 -11.47 -10.37 8.56
CA ILE A 139 -12.43 -10.49 9.66
C ILE A 139 -11.75 -11.01 10.93
N GLN A 140 -10.73 -11.87 10.81
CA GLN A 140 -9.97 -12.42 11.94
C GLN A 140 -8.48 -12.13 11.75
N THR A 141 -8.10 -10.89 12.04
CA THR A 141 -6.74 -10.38 11.81
C THR A 141 -5.79 -10.55 13.00
N SER A 142 -6.26 -11.11 14.12
CA SER A 142 -5.46 -11.40 15.34
C SER A 142 -5.35 -12.90 15.56
N ASP A 143 -4.17 -13.36 16.00
CA ASP A 143 -3.93 -14.79 16.29
C ASP A 143 -4.76 -15.32 17.47
N GLU A 144 -5.37 -14.44 18.29
CA GLU A 144 -6.28 -14.81 19.36
C GLU A 144 -7.28 -13.69 19.66
N GLU A 145 -8.44 -13.68 18.98
CA GLU A 145 -9.69 -13.21 19.60
C GLU A 145 -10.84 -14.08 19.06
N LYS A 146 -10.89 -15.34 19.52
CA LYS A 146 -12.18 -16.02 19.58
C LYS A 146 -12.96 -15.35 20.69
N THR A 147 -13.74 -14.34 20.33
CA THR A 147 -14.79 -13.76 21.17
C THR A 147 -15.54 -14.95 21.77
N THR A 148 -15.50 -15.12 23.10
CA THR A 148 -16.22 -16.23 23.74
C THR A 148 -17.71 -16.10 23.43
N GLU A 149 -18.48 -17.20 23.45
CA GLU A 149 -19.94 -17.12 23.29
C GLU A 149 -20.61 -16.16 24.28
N GLU A 150 -19.94 -15.85 25.40
CA GLU A 150 -20.34 -14.85 26.39
C GLU A 150 -20.14 -13.40 25.90
N GLU A 151 -19.06 -13.09 25.18
CA GLU A 151 -18.81 -11.76 24.60
C GLU A 151 -19.71 -11.48 23.37
N GLN A 152 -20.14 -12.53 22.65
CA GLN A 152 -21.18 -12.39 21.60
C GLN A 152 -22.56 -11.99 22.17
N LYS A 153 -22.81 -12.17 23.48
CA LYS A 153 -23.99 -11.65 24.19
C LYS A 153 -23.77 -10.22 24.70
N ALA A 154 -23.07 -9.39 23.94
CA ALA A 154 -22.99 -7.96 24.22
C ALA A 154 -24.42 -7.38 24.29
N HIS A 155 -24.85 -7.02 25.50
CA HIS A 155 -26.16 -6.41 25.70
C HIS A 155 -26.14 -5.01 25.06
N SER A 156 -26.87 -4.84 23.96
CA SER A 156 -27.04 -3.53 23.35
C SER A 156 -28.00 -2.68 24.20
N ILE A 157 -27.47 -1.79 25.02
CA ILE A 157 -28.27 -0.79 25.72
C ILE A 157 -28.63 0.32 24.72
N THR A 158 -29.89 0.36 24.29
CA THR A 158 -30.38 1.38 23.36
C THR A 158 -31.10 2.48 24.14
N ALA A 159 -30.54 3.69 24.13
CA ALA A 159 -31.18 4.88 24.68
C ALA A 159 -31.91 5.67 23.58
N ILE A 160 -33.19 5.96 23.78
CA ILE A 160 -34.03 6.70 22.84
C ILE A 160 -34.38 8.06 23.43
N TRP A 161 -34.18 9.11 22.65
CA TRP A 161 -34.55 10.48 23.03
C TRP A 161 -36.08 10.64 23.00
N ASN A 162 -36.67 11.05 24.12
CA ASN A 162 -38.07 11.46 24.18
C ASN A 162 -38.14 13.00 24.11
N PHE A 163 -38.77 13.51 23.06
CA PHE A 163 -38.85 14.93 22.80
C PHE A 163 -39.73 15.70 23.81
N GLU A 164 -40.82 15.10 24.29
CA GLU A 164 -41.73 15.72 25.26
C GLU A 164 -41.09 15.86 26.64
N LYS A 165 -40.28 14.87 27.04
CA LYS A 165 -39.59 14.84 28.32
C LYS A 165 -38.18 15.43 28.27
N GLN A 166 -37.70 15.81 27.09
CA GLN A 166 -36.34 16.34 26.84
C GLN A 166 -35.25 15.46 27.48
N ASN A 167 -35.40 14.13 27.42
CA ASN A 167 -34.46 13.20 28.06
C ASN A 167 -34.40 11.83 27.35
N TYR A 168 -33.32 11.09 27.57
CA TYR A 168 -33.10 9.74 27.05
C TYR A 168 -33.71 8.68 27.96
N PHE A 169 -34.30 7.63 27.37
CA PHE A 169 -34.81 6.46 28.08
C PHE A 169 -34.30 5.18 27.45
N LEU A 170 -34.00 4.17 28.28
CA LEU A 170 -33.51 2.88 27.79
C LEU A 170 -34.68 2.03 27.27
N LYS A 171 -34.53 1.46 26.08
CA LYS A 171 -35.50 0.52 25.52
C LYS A 171 -35.03 -0.90 25.81
N ASN A 172 -35.82 -1.58 26.64
CA ASN A 172 -35.68 -2.96 27.15
C ASN A 172 -34.54 -3.17 28.16
N LEU A 173 -34.95 -3.58 29.38
CA LEU A 173 -34.18 -4.45 30.28
C LEU A 173 -34.72 -5.86 30.10
#